data_AF-A0A166RUF9-F1
#
_entry.id   AF-A0A166RUF9-F1
#
_cell.length_a   1.000
_cell.length_b   1.000
_cell.length_c   1.000
_cell.angle_alpha   90.00
_cell.angle_beta   90.00
_cell.angle_gamma   90.00
#
_symmetry.space_group_name_H-M   'P 1'
#
loop_
_entity.id
_entity.type
_entity.pdbx_description
1 polymer ?
#
loop_
_entity_poly.entity_id
_entity_poly.type
_entity_poly.pdbx_seq_one_letter_code
_entity_poly.pdbx_strand_id
1 'polypeptide(L)'
;MSIKEVNMDIDSRLSKLVFLAITLIATPIHEFGHFIGFELSGISAKFVFSYTEPKNGLENLWGCLGGPAINLILAVIGCIIVYIFRNREKVYIGMYFAITMCLTRLIAYLLFIIINPYNMFPINDEGLIAKFLNVPIWQVYGFFIAAFIFLLLILRSIKKDYFYKCFKYAFAFYFFIDILFAIRIY
;
A
#
# COMPACT_ATOMS: atom_id res chain seq x y z
N MET A 1 9.19 27.67 -21.15
CA MET A 1 8.45 28.24 -19.99
C MET A 1 9.16 27.76 -18.73
N SER A 2 9.85 28.63 -18.01
CA SER A 2 10.62 28.27 -16.81
C SER A 2 9.68 27.80 -15.71
N ILE A 3 9.76 26.52 -15.35
CA ILE A 3 9.01 25.95 -14.23
C ILE A 3 9.58 26.59 -12.96
N LYS A 4 8.85 27.51 -12.33
CA LYS A 4 9.20 27.98 -10.99
C LYS A 4 9.23 26.75 -10.07
N GLU A 5 10.38 26.49 -9.46
CA GLU A 5 10.47 25.52 -8.38
C GLU A 5 9.63 26.03 -7.21
N VAL A 6 8.45 25.42 -7.06
CA VAL A 6 7.59 25.65 -5.92
C VAL A 6 8.24 24.99 -4.70
N ASN A 7 8.66 25.81 -3.73
CA ASN A 7 9.21 25.33 -2.46
C ASN A 7 8.08 24.69 -1.64
N MET A 8 8.18 23.37 -1.38
CA MET A 8 7.14 22.64 -0.64
C MET A 8 7.52 22.49 0.84
N ASP A 9 6.60 22.87 1.72
CA ASP A 9 6.76 22.81 3.17
C ASP A 9 6.46 21.41 3.74
N ILE A 10 7.27 20.42 3.31
CA ILE A 10 7.15 19.01 3.73
C ILE A 10 7.45 18.82 5.22
N ASP A 11 8.36 19.63 5.77
CA ASP A 11 8.91 19.42 7.11
C ASP A 11 8.07 20.09 8.23
N SER A 12 7.01 20.82 7.87
CA SER A 12 6.07 21.42 8.82
C SER A 12 5.32 20.40 9.67
N ARG A 13 4.85 20.86 10.83
CA ARG A 13 4.01 20.07 11.74
C ARG A 13 2.73 19.60 11.05
N LEU A 14 2.10 20.47 10.25
CA LEU A 14 0.86 20.13 9.54
C LEU A 14 1.09 19.00 8.52
N SER A 15 2.16 19.08 7.72
CA SER A 15 2.52 18.03 6.76
C SER A 15 2.75 16.69 7.44
N LYS A 16 3.47 16.67 8.57
CA LYS A 16 3.70 15.46 9.36
C LYS A 16 2.42 14.86 9.94
N LEU A 17 1.47 15.69 10.39
CA LEU A 17 0.16 15.22 10.85
C LEU A 17 -0.65 14.61 9.72
N VAL A 18 -0.64 15.23 8.53
CA VAL A 18 -1.31 14.68 7.34
C VAL A 18 -0.67 13.35 6.93
N PHE A 19 0.65 13.25 6.94
CA PHE A 19 1.39 12.02 6.65
C PHE A 19 1.03 10.90 7.64
N LEU A 20 1.00 11.21 8.94
CA LEU A 20 0.59 10.25 9.95
C LEU A 20 -0.85 9.77 9.72
N ALA A 21 -1.78 10.68 9.46
CA ALA A 21 -3.18 10.34 9.17
C ALA A 21 -3.30 9.41 7.96
N ILE A 22 -2.62 9.72 6.85
CA ILE A 22 -2.59 8.87 5.64
C ILE A 22 -2.04 7.47 5.97
N THR A 23 -0.99 7.41 6.79
CA THR A 23 -0.35 6.14 7.14
C THR A 23 -1.25 5.28 8.02
N LEU A 24 -1.94 5.89 8.99
CA LEU A 24 -2.86 5.19 9.89
C LEU A 24 -4.06 4.58 9.15
N ILE A 25 -4.55 5.23 8.10
CA ILE A 25 -5.67 4.70 7.30
C ILE A 25 -5.25 3.74 6.20
N ALA A 26 -3.95 3.58 5.92
CA ALA A 26 -3.47 2.80 4.79
C ALA A 26 -3.78 1.29 4.94
N THR A 27 -3.58 0.72 6.13
CA THR A 27 -3.98 -0.67 6.40
C THR A 27 -5.50 -0.85 6.39
N PRO A 28 -6.31 0.01 7.05
CA PRO A 28 -7.76 -0.04 6.89
C PRO A 28 -8.26 0.03 5.45
N ILE A 29 -7.60 0.82 4.58
CA ILE A 29 -7.92 0.87 3.14
C ILE A 29 -7.65 -0.47 2.46
N HIS A 30 -6.53 -1.11 2.77
CA HIS A 30 -6.21 -2.45 2.27
C HIS A 30 -7.28 -3.47 2.67
N GLU A 31 -7.61 -3.51 3.96
CA GLU A 31 -8.64 -4.38 4.52
C GLU A 31 -10.01 -4.11 3.91
N PHE A 32 -10.32 -2.84 3.62
CA PHE A 32 -11.56 -2.48 2.95
C PHE A 32 -11.63 -3.03 1.52
N GLY A 33 -10.48 -3.16 0.85
CA GLY A 33 -10.37 -3.86 -0.42
C GLY A 33 -10.79 -5.32 -0.32
N HIS A 34 -10.30 -6.04 0.70
CA HIS A 34 -10.71 -7.43 0.96
C HIS A 34 -12.22 -7.54 1.20
N PHE A 35 -12.77 -6.63 2.02
CA PHE A 35 -14.19 -6.57 2.29
C PHE A 35 -15.01 -6.43 1.00
N ILE A 36 -14.65 -5.49 0.12
CA ILE A 36 -15.29 -5.34 -1.19
C ILE A 36 -15.20 -6.63 -2.01
N GLY A 37 -14.01 -7.25 -2.06
CA GLY A 37 -13.79 -8.49 -2.81
C GLY A 37 -14.69 -9.66 -2.38
N PHE A 38 -14.87 -9.82 -1.06
CA PHE A 38 -15.78 -10.82 -0.50
C PHE A 38 -17.25 -10.51 -0.79
N GLU A 39 -17.67 -9.27 -0.57
CA GLU A 39 -19.06 -8.85 -0.80
C GLU A 39 -19.46 -8.96 -2.28
N LEU A 40 -18.55 -8.61 -3.22
CA LEU A 40 -18.77 -8.81 -4.66
C LEU A 40 -18.94 -10.28 -5.05
N SER A 41 -18.48 -11.20 -4.20
CA SER A 41 -18.59 -12.64 -4.40
C SER A 41 -19.75 -13.26 -3.62
N GLY A 42 -20.59 -12.44 -2.98
CA GLY A 42 -21.69 -12.91 -2.13
C GLY A 42 -21.25 -13.56 -0.82
N ILE A 43 -19.99 -13.36 -0.39
CA ILE A 43 -19.46 -13.87 0.87
C ILE A 43 -19.55 -12.76 1.91
N SER A 44 -20.35 -12.94 2.96
CA SER A 44 -20.42 -11.95 4.03
C SER A 44 -19.09 -11.91 4.79
N ALA A 45 -18.50 -10.73 4.87
CA ALA A 45 -17.25 -10.50 5.60
C ALA A 45 -17.44 -9.53 6.77
N LYS A 46 -16.57 -9.65 7.76
CA LYS A 46 -16.45 -8.70 8.86
C LYS A 46 -15.18 -7.88 8.66
N PHE A 47 -15.35 -6.59 8.43
CA PHE A 47 -14.25 -5.64 8.37
C PHE A 47 -13.87 -5.16 9.77
N VAL A 48 -12.60 -5.30 10.13
CA VAL A 48 -11.98 -4.73 11.33
C VAL A 48 -10.77 -3.92 10.88
N PHE A 49 -10.34 -2.97 11.71
CA PHE A 49 -9.31 -1.99 11.35
C PHE A 49 -8.01 -2.57 10.75
N SER A 50 -7.61 -3.78 11.17
CA SER A 50 -6.35 -4.41 10.77
C SER A 50 -6.51 -5.82 10.19
N TYR A 51 -7.74 -6.30 9.99
CA TYR A 51 -8.01 -7.58 9.35
C TYR A 51 -9.45 -7.65 8.84
N THR A 52 -9.65 -8.45 7.80
CA THR A 52 -10.97 -8.75 7.25
C THR A 52 -11.18 -10.26 7.25
N GLU A 53 -12.26 -10.71 7.90
CA GLU A 53 -12.54 -12.12 8.06
C GLU A 53 -13.87 -12.51 7.37
N PRO A 54 -13.87 -13.48 6.44
CA PRO A 54 -15.11 -14.02 5.90
C PRO A 54 -15.85 -14.80 6.99
N LYS A 55 -17.16 -14.53 7.21
CA LYS A 55 -17.93 -15.09 8.34
C LYS A 55 -17.99 -16.62 8.39
N ASN A 56 -17.81 -17.29 7.25
CA ASN A 56 -17.84 -18.74 7.13
C ASN A 56 -16.45 -19.35 6.92
N GLY A 57 -15.36 -18.58 7.07
CA GLY A 57 -14.00 -19.01 6.74
C GLY A 57 -13.77 -19.28 5.25
N LEU A 58 -14.72 -18.89 4.39
CA LEU A 58 -14.65 -19.10 2.95
C LEU A 58 -13.76 -18.04 2.31
N GLU A 59 -12.54 -18.43 1.96
CA GLU A 59 -11.64 -17.64 1.12
C GLU A 59 -12.01 -17.79 -0.35
N ASN A 60 -11.79 -16.73 -1.13
CA ASN A 60 -11.88 -16.81 -2.58
C ASN A 60 -10.92 -15.82 -3.25
N LEU A 61 -10.75 -15.97 -4.56
CA LEU A 61 -9.83 -15.14 -5.33
C LEU A 61 -10.10 -13.63 -5.17
N TRP A 62 -11.35 -13.21 -5.30
CA TRP A 62 -11.71 -11.78 -5.26
C TRP A 62 -11.52 -11.17 -3.88
N GLY A 63 -11.87 -11.91 -2.82
CA GLY A 63 -11.61 -11.54 -1.44
C GLY A 63 -10.12 -11.34 -1.19
N CYS A 64 -9.28 -12.31 -1.55
CA CYS A 64 -7.82 -12.20 -1.38
C CYS A 64 -7.20 -11.12 -2.28
N LEU A 65 -7.69 -10.93 -3.50
CA LEU A 65 -7.18 -9.93 -4.44
C LEU A 65 -7.54 -8.50 -4.05
N GLY A 66 -8.66 -8.31 -3.34
CA GLY A 66 -9.25 -7.01 -3.05
C GLY A 66 -8.28 -6.03 -2.39
N GLY A 67 -7.56 -6.44 -1.34
CA GLY A 67 -6.60 -5.59 -0.64
C GLY A 67 -5.41 -5.16 -1.49
N PRO A 68 -4.64 -6.09 -2.09
CA PRO A 68 -3.55 -5.73 -3.00
C PRO A 68 -4.01 -4.90 -4.20
N ALA A 69 -5.18 -5.21 -4.77
CA ALA A 69 -5.73 -4.48 -5.90
C ALA A 69 -6.15 -3.05 -5.56
N ILE A 70 -6.83 -2.81 -4.44
CA ILE A 70 -7.25 -1.45 -4.06
C ILE A 70 -6.03 -0.55 -3.80
N ASN A 71 -4.98 -1.09 -3.17
CA ASN A 71 -3.75 -0.34 -2.94
C ASN A 71 -3.06 0.00 -4.26
N LEU A 72 -3.02 -0.94 -5.21
CA LEU A 72 -2.47 -0.69 -6.54
C LEU A 72 -3.26 0.38 -7.30
N ILE A 73 -4.59 0.30 -7.30
CA ILE A 73 -5.47 1.30 -7.93
C ILE A 73 -5.24 2.68 -7.33
N LEU A 74 -5.21 2.79 -5.99
CA LEU A 74 -5.01 4.05 -5.30
C LEU A 74 -3.59 4.61 -5.50
N ALA A 75 -2.57 3.75 -5.58
CA ALA A 75 -1.22 4.17 -5.95
C ALA A 75 -1.17 4.76 -7.37
N VAL A 76 -1.85 4.13 -8.34
CA VAL A 76 -1.98 4.65 -9.72
C VAL A 76 -2.70 6.00 -9.73
N ILE A 77 -3.84 6.11 -9.04
CA ILE A 77 -4.57 7.39 -8.92
C ILE A 77 -3.68 8.47 -8.31
N GLY A 78 -2.94 8.14 -7.26
CA GLY A 78 -1.97 9.06 -6.64
C GLY A 78 -0.88 9.51 -7.61
N CYS A 79 -0.33 8.60 -8.43
CA CYS A 79 0.63 8.95 -9.48
C CYS A 79 0.02 9.91 -10.52
N ILE A 80 -1.22 9.66 -10.95
CA ILE A 80 -1.95 10.52 -11.90
C ILE A 80 -2.15 11.91 -11.31
N ILE A 81 -2.61 12.01 -10.06
CA ILE A 81 -2.77 13.28 -9.34
C ILE A 81 -1.44 14.04 -9.28
N VAL A 82 -0.35 13.36 -8.91
CA VAL A 82 0.98 13.96 -8.83
C VAL A 82 1.45 14.47 -10.20
N TYR A 83 1.18 13.73 -11.26
CA TYR A 83 1.55 14.11 -12.62
C TYR A 83 0.78 15.35 -13.12
N ILE A 84 -0.54 15.37 -12.93
CA ILE A 84 -1.43 16.47 -13.35
C ILE A 84 -1.13 17.74 -12.55
N PHE A 85 -0.99 17.61 -11.23
CA PHE A 85 -0.82 18.75 -10.31
C PHE A 85 0.64 19.01 -9.94
N ARG A 86 1.61 18.55 -10.74
CA ARG A 86 3.05 18.63 -10.43
C ARG A 86 3.57 20.02 -10.07
N ASN A 87 2.92 21.07 -10.55
CA ASN A 87 3.30 22.46 -10.29
C ASN A 87 2.60 23.10 -9.07
N ARG A 88 1.81 22.34 -8.29
CA ARG A 88 1.11 22.83 -7.10
C ARG A 88 1.94 22.61 -5.85
N GLU A 89 1.84 23.54 -4.90
CA GLU A 89 2.56 23.51 -3.61
C GLU A 89 2.30 22.24 -2.80
N LYS A 90 1.05 21.74 -2.81
CA LYS A 90 0.62 20.61 -1.97
C LYS A 90 0.69 19.25 -2.67
N VAL A 91 1.33 19.15 -3.84
CA VAL A 91 1.41 17.89 -4.59
C VAL A 91 2.16 16.79 -3.83
N TYR A 92 3.02 17.16 -2.88
CA TYR A 92 3.71 16.22 -2.00
C TYR A 92 2.76 15.35 -1.16
N ILE A 93 1.52 15.80 -0.89
CA ILE A 93 0.51 15.00 -0.19
C ILE A 93 0.09 13.81 -1.06
N GLY A 94 -0.19 14.06 -2.35
CA GLY A 94 -0.51 13.00 -3.30
C GLY A 94 0.66 12.04 -3.53
N MET A 95 1.89 12.58 -3.52
CA MET A 95 3.10 11.77 -3.62
C MET A 95 3.28 10.88 -2.39
N TYR A 96 3.12 11.43 -1.19
CA TYR A 96 3.18 10.67 0.05
C TYR A 96 2.12 9.57 0.09
N PHE A 97 0.89 9.89 -0.30
CA PHE A 97 -0.21 8.94 -0.38
C PHE A 97 0.13 7.77 -1.32
N ALA A 98 0.55 8.05 -2.55
CA ALA A 98 0.89 7.02 -3.53
C ALA A 98 2.05 6.13 -3.05
N ILE A 99 3.09 6.73 -2.46
CA ILE A 99 4.21 5.98 -1.87
C ILE A 99 3.71 5.08 -0.74
N THR A 100 2.89 5.61 0.17
CA THR A 100 2.34 4.86 1.30
C THR A 100 1.55 3.65 0.82
N MET A 101 0.67 3.82 -0.19
CA MET A 101 -0.08 2.71 -0.79
C MET A 101 0.85 1.62 -1.36
N CYS A 102 1.97 1.99 -1.99
CA CYS A 102 2.96 1.01 -2.45
C CYS A 102 3.65 0.29 -1.28
N LEU A 103 4.03 1.05 -0.24
CA LEU A 103 4.77 0.53 0.89
C LEU A 103 3.94 -0.42 1.77
N THR A 104 2.61 -0.31 1.77
CA THR A 104 1.73 -1.26 2.47
C THR A 104 2.02 -2.72 2.14
N ARG A 105 2.40 -3.01 0.90
CA ARG A 105 2.76 -4.36 0.46
C ARG A 105 4.26 -4.60 0.52
N LEU A 106 5.05 -3.66 0.01
CA LEU A 106 6.50 -3.84 -0.07
C LEU A 106 7.15 -4.02 1.31
N ILE A 107 6.69 -3.31 2.34
CA ILE A 107 7.20 -3.47 3.70
C ILE A 107 6.76 -4.82 4.29
N ALA A 108 5.50 -5.21 4.12
CA ALA A 108 5.00 -6.51 4.58
C ALA A 108 5.85 -7.67 3.98
N TYR A 109 6.16 -7.61 2.69
CA TYR A 109 7.01 -8.62 2.03
C TYR A 109 8.41 -8.68 2.63
N LEU A 110 9.02 -7.52 2.92
CA LEU A 110 10.34 -7.47 3.57
C LEU A 110 10.28 -8.07 4.98
N LEU A 111 9.22 -7.80 5.74
CA LEU A 111 9.04 -8.36 7.07
C LEU A 111 8.82 -9.87 7.04
N PHE A 112 8.08 -10.41 6.06
CA PHE A 112 7.89 -11.85 5.92
C PHE A 112 9.20 -12.60 5.67
N ILE A 113 10.14 -12.00 4.91
CA ILE A 113 11.48 -12.56 4.71
C ILE A 113 12.25 -12.66 6.03
N ILE A 114 12.12 -11.66 6.90
CA ILE A 114 12.87 -11.55 8.15
C ILE A 114 12.26 -12.44 9.24
N ILE A 115 10.94 -12.50 9.35
CA ILE A 115 10.24 -13.15 10.47
C ILE A 115 10.12 -14.66 10.25
N ASN A 116 9.48 -15.10 9.16
CA ASN A 116 9.26 -16.52 8.88
C ASN A 116 8.88 -16.77 7.40
N PRO A 117 9.86 -16.87 6.49
CA PRO A 117 9.58 -16.93 5.06
C PRO A 117 8.84 -18.22 4.63
N TYR A 118 9.08 -19.35 5.30
CA TYR A 118 8.48 -20.62 4.88
C TYR A 118 6.98 -20.71 5.21
N ASN A 119 6.54 -20.05 6.28
CA ASN A 119 5.16 -20.14 6.74
C ASN A 119 4.30 -18.95 6.29
N MET A 120 4.87 -17.75 6.15
CA MET A 120 4.08 -16.55 5.86
C MET A 120 3.70 -16.41 4.38
N PHE A 121 4.62 -16.72 3.46
CA PHE A 121 4.40 -16.54 2.03
C PHE A 121 3.24 -17.39 1.45
N PRO A 122 2.97 -18.62 1.92
CA PRO A 122 1.86 -19.42 1.41
C PRO A 122 0.47 -19.02 1.93
N ILE A 123 0.40 -18.38 3.10
CA ILE A 123 -0.88 -18.14 3.82
C ILE A 123 -1.36 -16.70 3.77
N ASN A 124 -0.55 -15.78 3.22
CA ASN A 124 -0.94 -14.38 3.06
C ASN A 124 -1.72 -14.15 1.74
N ASP A 125 -2.11 -12.90 1.47
CA ASP A 125 -2.92 -12.52 0.31
C ASP A 125 -2.36 -13.05 -1.02
N GLU A 126 -1.10 -12.77 -1.35
CA GLU A 126 -0.50 -13.20 -2.63
C GLU A 126 -0.29 -14.72 -2.69
N GLY A 127 -0.03 -15.38 -1.56
CA GLY A 127 0.02 -16.84 -1.46
C GLY A 127 -1.33 -17.47 -1.78
N LEU A 128 -2.40 -16.94 -1.20
CA LEU A 128 -3.78 -17.39 -1.45
C LEU A 128 -4.23 -17.08 -2.89
N ILE A 129 -3.90 -15.91 -3.43
CA ILE A 129 -4.15 -15.57 -4.83
C ILE A 129 -3.47 -16.59 -5.76
N ALA A 130 -2.20 -16.92 -5.50
CA ALA A 130 -1.46 -17.89 -6.30
C ALA A 130 -2.11 -19.29 -6.24
N LYS A 131 -2.57 -19.71 -5.06
CA LYS A 131 -3.32 -20.95 -4.86
C LYS A 131 -4.62 -20.97 -5.68
N PHE A 132 -5.42 -19.90 -5.65
CA PHE A 132 -6.67 -19.82 -6.41
C PHE A 132 -6.45 -19.76 -7.93
N LEU A 133 -5.37 -19.12 -8.39
CA LEU A 133 -5.00 -19.07 -9.80
C LEU A 133 -4.27 -20.33 -10.29
N ASN A 134 -3.91 -21.25 -9.39
CA ASN A 134 -3.09 -22.42 -9.66
C ASN A 134 -1.76 -22.07 -10.36
N VAL A 135 -1.09 -21.02 -9.88
CA VAL A 135 0.20 -20.56 -10.40
C VAL A 135 1.27 -20.58 -9.30
N PRO A 136 2.57 -20.63 -9.65
CA PRO A 136 3.63 -20.51 -8.67
C PRO A 136 3.56 -19.18 -7.89
N ILE A 137 3.72 -19.25 -6.57
CA ILE A 137 3.63 -18.09 -5.64
C ILE A 137 4.49 -16.91 -6.11
N TRP A 138 5.71 -17.18 -6.58
CA TRP A 138 6.65 -16.15 -7.03
C TRP A 138 6.13 -15.32 -8.22
N GLN A 139 5.18 -15.83 -9.02
CA GLN A 139 4.60 -15.07 -10.13
C GLN A 139 3.71 -13.94 -9.62
N VAL A 140 2.88 -14.22 -8.62
CA VAL A 140 1.97 -13.22 -8.03
C VAL A 140 2.76 -12.16 -7.27
N TYR A 141 3.71 -12.59 -6.43
CA TYR A 141 4.61 -11.67 -5.75
C TYR A 141 5.44 -10.83 -6.72
N GLY A 142 6.02 -11.47 -7.74
CA GLY A 142 6.83 -10.80 -8.76
C GLY A 142 6.03 -9.72 -9.50
N PHE A 143 4.77 -10.01 -9.86
CA PHE A 143 3.87 -9.03 -10.46
C PHE A 143 3.64 -7.82 -9.55
N PHE A 144 3.20 -8.01 -8.30
CA PHE A 144 2.92 -6.90 -7.40
C PHE A 144 4.16 -6.10 -7.05
N ILE A 145 5.29 -6.76 -6.77
CA ILE A 145 6.58 -6.10 -6.52
C ILE A 145 6.97 -5.24 -7.72
N ALA A 146 6.94 -5.80 -8.94
CA ALA A 146 7.29 -5.06 -10.15
C ALA A 146 6.36 -3.86 -10.36
N ALA A 147 5.05 -4.04 -10.17
CA ALA A 147 4.07 -2.98 -10.31
C ALA A 147 4.30 -1.83 -9.31
N PHE A 148 4.44 -2.14 -8.02
CA PHE A 148 4.67 -1.11 -7.00
C PHE A 148 6.02 -0.41 -7.16
N ILE A 149 7.09 -1.15 -7.49
CA ILE A 149 8.40 -0.54 -7.78
C ILE A 149 8.31 0.38 -9.00
N PHE A 150 7.63 -0.05 -10.06
CA PHE A 150 7.45 0.78 -11.26
C PHE A 150 6.73 2.10 -10.94
N LEU A 151 5.68 2.07 -10.11
CA LEU A 151 4.99 3.29 -9.66
C LEU A 151 5.90 4.20 -8.82
N LEU A 152 6.70 3.65 -7.93
CA LEU A 152 7.70 4.43 -7.19
C LEU A 152 8.74 5.08 -8.12
N LEU A 153 9.16 4.39 -9.18
CA LEU A 153 10.06 4.95 -10.19
C LEU A 153 9.41 6.08 -10.98
N ILE A 154 8.12 5.96 -11.34
CA ILE A 154 7.35 7.06 -11.95
C ILE A 154 7.33 8.27 -11.02
N LEU A 155 6.94 8.11 -9.76
CA LEU A 155 6.88 9.22 -8.80
C LEU A 155 8.24 9.90 -8.64
N ARG A 156 9.31 9.11 -8.55
CA ARG A 156 10.69 9.60 -8.49
C ARG A 156 11.07 10.43 -9.72
N SER A 157 10.63 10.03 -10.91
CA SER A 157 10.90 10.77 -12.16
C SER A 157 10.20 12.13 -12.22
N ILE A 158 9.06 12.29 -11.55
CA ILE A 158 8.29 13.55 -11.58
C ILE A 158 8.96 14.62 -10.70
N LYS A 159 9.29 14.27 -9.44
CA LYS A 159 9.93 15.19 -8.48
C LYS A 159 10.89 14.46 -7.54
N LYS A 160 12.11 14.22 -8.01
CA LYS A 160 13.14 13.40 -7.33
C LYS A 160 13.42 13.80 -5.88
N ASP A 161 13.69 15.08 -5.60
CA ASP A 161 14.11 15.50 -4.26
C ASP A 161 12.98 15.38 -3.23
N TYR A 162 11.77 15.73 -3.64
CA TYR A 162 10.57 15.58 -2.83
C TYR A 162 10.18 14.12 -2.64
N PHE A 163 10.37 13.29 -3.66
CA PHE A 163 10.16 11.84 -3.58
C PHE A 163 10.96 11.22 -2.45
N TYR A 164 12.26 11.50 -2.35
CA TYR A 164 13.09 10.91 -1.29
C TYR A 164 12.67 11.36 0.11
N LYS A 165 12.25 12.63 0.27
CA LYS A 165 11.71 13.11 1.55
C LYS A 165 10.43 12.39 1.92
N CYS A 166 9.45 12.35 1.01
CA CYS A 166 8.18 11.64 1.23
C CYS A 166 8.41 10.14 1.48
N PHE A 167 9.30 9.50 0.72
CA PHE A 167 9.65 8.10 0.88
C PHE A 167 10.25 7.81 2.25
N LYS A 168 11.18 8.64 2.72
CA LYS A 168 11.77 8.49 4.06
C LYS A 168 10.69 8.55 5.15
N TYR A 169 9.79 9.54 5.09
CA TYR A 169 8.70 9.66 6.06
C TYR A 169 7.73 8.47 5.98
N ALA A 170 7.30 8.09 4.77
CA ALA A 170 6.36 7.00 4.57
C ALA A 170 6.96 5.66 5.03
N PHE A 171 8.21 5.39 4.69
CA PHE A 171 8.92 4.20 5.13
C PHE A 171 9.01 4.15 6.65
N ALA A 172 9.48 5.22 7.30
CA ALA A 172 9.60 5.25 8.75
C ALA A 172 8.23 5.07 9.43
N PHE A 173 7.25 5.90 9.09
CA PHE A 173 5.94 5.87 9.73
C PHE A 173 5.22 4.55 9.50
N TYR A 174 5.23 4.04 8.27
CA TYR A 174 4.54 2.79 7.97
C TYR A 174 5.24 1.59 8.63
N PHE A 175 6.58 1.52 8.59
CA PHE A 175 7.33 0.47 9.28
C PHE A 175 7.03 0.42 10.79
N PHE A 176 6.96 1.58 11.45
CA PHE A 176 6.57 1.62 12.87
C PHE A 176 5.12 1.18 13.10
N ILE A 177 4.19 1.63 12.25
CA ILE A 177 2.77 1.24 12.36
C ILE A 177 2.60 -0.26 12.14
N ASP A 178 3.28 -0.83 11.15
CA ASP A 178 3.20 -2.26 10.81
C ASP A 178 3.76 -3.12 11.94
N ILE A 179 4.88 -2.73 12.54
CA ILE A 179 5.42 -3.38 13.75
C ILE A 179 4.43 -3.29 14.93
N LEU A 180 3.85 -2.12 15.17
CA LEU A 180 2.89 -1.92 16.28
C LEU A 180 1.65 -2.80 16.12
N PHE A 181 1.16 -2.97 14.88
CA PHE A 181 0.03 -3.85 14.62
C PHE A 181 0.42 -5.33 14.63
N ALA A 182 1.59 -5.70 14.11
CA ALA A 182 2.10 -7.07 14.15
C ALA A 182 2.26 -7.58 15.59
N ILE A 183 2.76 -6.75 16.52
CA ILE A 183 2.90 -7.10 17.95
C ILE A 183 1.54 -7.36 18.62
N ARG A 184 0.44 -6.79 18.09
CA ARG A 184 -0.89 -6.91 18.69
C ARG A 184 -1.68 -8.14 18.25
N ILE A 185 -1.19 -8.83 17.22
CA ILE A 185 -1.81 -10.04 16.64
C ILE A 185 -1.20 -11.32 17.23
N TYR A 186 -0.07 -11.22 17.93
CA TYR A 186 0.55 -12.29 18.74
C TYR A 186 0.32 -12.07 20.23
#